data_AF-A0A3B0P6W2-F1
#
_entry.id   AF-A0A3B0P6W2-F1
#
_cell.length_a   1.000
_cell.length_b   1.000
_cell.length_c   1.000
_cell.angle_alpha   90.00
_cell.angle_beta   90.00
_cell.angle_gamma   90.00
#
_symmetry.space_group_name_H-M   'P 1'
#
loop_
_entity.id
_entity.type
_entity.pdbx_description
1 polymer ?
#
loop_
_entity_poly.entity_id
_entity_poly.type
_entity_poly.pdbx_seq_one_letter_code
_entity_poly.pdbx_strand_id
1 'polypeptide(L)'
;MLKTIKEKEISGLFGINQTLFDELSQYINNENTKINQYKNNNLTIFNQEAIKEKKLQSEIERKIYFAIAILNFIYFNYHDEELYEAMIKNPQNDFFGNYQITLKVAGFNYLIGGFSSYESKEIIKNDENITNEEKEKKVIKRYELTKSDSNYLFQTTDQLFGITRDKQIVNKNVYFVIW
;
A
#
# COMPACT_ATOMS: atom_id res chain seq x y z
N MET A 1 -15.32 -5.47 -3.15
CA MET A 1 -14.38 -4.35 -3.39
C MET A 1 -14.69 -3.63 -4.69
N LEU A 2 -14.07 -3.92 -5.84
CA LEU A 2 -14.27 -3.11 -7.07
C LEU A 2 -15.74 -3.03 -7.52
N LYS A 3 -16.46 -4.16 -7.46
CA LYS A 3 -17.90 -4.23 -7.74
C LYS A 3 -18.73 -3.41 -6.74
N THR A 4 -18.35 -3.44 -5.46
CA THR A 4 -19.02 -2.72 -4.36
C THR A 4 -18.87 -1.21 -4.48
N ILE A 5 -17.73 -0.73 -4.99
CA ILE A 5 -17.50 0.70 -5.24
C ILE A 5 -18.36 1.18 -6.42
N LYS A 6 -18.53 0.36 -7.47
CA LYS A 6 -19.39 0.67 -8.62
C LYS A 6 -20.90 0.65 -8.29
N GLU A 7 -21.32 0.00 -7.21
CA GLU A 7 -22.73 -0.20 -6.84
C GLU A 7 -23.28 0.81 -5.82
N LYS A 8 -22.42 1.52 -5.07
CA LYS A 8 -22.86 2.58 -4.16
C LYS A 8 -23.05 3.88 -4.95
N GLU A 9 -24.16 4.59 -4.75
CA GLU A 9 -24.32 5.99 -5.18
C GLU A 9 -23.38 6.88 -4.36
N ILE A 10 -22.13 6.97 -4.79
CA ILE A 10 -21.10 7.75 -4.13
C ILE A 10 -21.00 9.10 -4.85
N SER A 11 -21.16 10.21 -4.12
CA SER A 11 -21.04 11.54 -4.71
C SER A 11 -19.57 11.90 -4.94
N GLY A 12 -19.13 11.80 -6.19
CA GLY A 12 -17.87 12.36 -6.70
C GLY A 12 -16.59 11.66 -6.21
N LEU A 13 -15.46 12.09 -6.80
CA LEU A 13 -14.14 11.47 -6.63
C LEU A 13 -13.71 11.31 -5.16
N PHE A 14 -14.04 12.28 -4.31
CA PHE A 14 -13.68 12.24 -2.89
C PHE A 14 -14.37 11.10 -2.13
N GLY A 15 -15.68 10.89 -2.36
CA GLY A 15 -16.40 9.79 -1.72
C GLY A 15 -15.89 8.43 -2.19
N ILE A 16 -15.51 8.33 -3.48
CA ILE A 16 -14.97 7.10 -4.06
C ILE A 16 -13.60 6.82 -3.45
N ASN A 17 -12.76 7.84 -3.29
CA ASN A 17 -11.45 7.74 -2.63
C ASN A 17 -11.57 7.19 -1.20
N GLN A 18 -12.44 7.80 -0.38
CA GLN A 18 -12.67 7.33 0.99
C GLN A 18 -13.17 5.88 1.03
N THR A 19 -14.17 5.57 0.20
CA THR A 19 -14.72 4.22 0.11
C THR A 19 -13.66 3.21 -0.33
N LEU A 20 -12.80 3.55 -1.29
CA LEU A 20 -11.72 2.70 -1.77
C LEU A 20 -10.76 2.33 -0.62
N PHE A 21 -10.26 3.31 0.13
CA PHE A 21 -9.28 3.04 1.19
C PHE A 21 -9.90 2.36 2.42
N ASP A 22 -11.18 2.61 2.71
CA ASP A 22 -11.93 1.88 3.73
C ASP A 22 -12.11 0.40 3.34
N GLU A 23 -12.58 0.14 2.11
CA GLU A 23 -12.73 -1.22 1.59
C GLU A 23 -11.38 -1.93 1.51
N LEU A 24 -10.32 -1.23 1.13
CA LEU A 24 -8.97 -1.77 1.06
C LEU A 24 -8.48 -2.19 2.45
N SER A 25 -8.68 -1.31 3.43
CA SER A 25 -8.38 -1.59 4.83
C SER A 25 -9.17 -2.80 5.34
N GLN A 26 -10.47 -2.91 5.04
CA GLN A 26 -11.27 -4.07 5.43
C GLN A 26 -10.79 -5.37 4.76
N TYR A 27 -10.49 -5.31 3.47
CA TYR A 27 -10.11 -6.48 2.68
C TYR A 27 -8.77 -7.08 3.11
N ILE A 28 -7.74 -6.25 3.33
CA ILE A 28 -6.42 -6.74 3.77
C ILE A 28 -6.43 -7.23 5.23
N ASN A 29 -7.34 -6.71 6.07
CA ASN A 29 -7.45 -7.16 7.45
C ASN A 29 -8.30 -8.43 7.63
N ASN A 30 -9.15 -8.77 6.66
CA ASN A 30 -9.98 -9.96 6.72
C ASN A 30 -9.20 -11.20 6.26
N GLU A 31 -8.91 -12.10 7.21
CA GLU A 31 -8.16 -13.35 6.97
C GLU A 31 -8.83 -14.29 5.96
N ASN A 32 -10.14 -14.15 5.73
CA ASN A 32 -10.90 -14.99 4.79
C ASN A 32 -10.89 -14.48 3.34
N THR A 33 -10.17 -13.41 3.04
CA THR A 33 -10.09 -12.89 1.67
C THR A 33 -9.14 -13.71 0.82
N LYS A 34 -9.38 -13.70 -0.50
CA LYS A 34 -8.55 -14.45 -1.46
C LYS A 34 -7.07 -14.07 -1.36
N ILE A 35 -6.75 -12.80 -1.11
CA ILE A 35 -5.35 -12.34 -1.03
C ILE A 35 -4.63 -12.88 0.21
N ASN A 36 -5.33 -12.99 1.34
CA ASN A 36 -4.77 -13.50 2.60
C ASN A 36 -4.70 -15.03 2.63
N GLN A 37 -5.61 -15.71 1.92
CA GLN A 37 -5.61 -17.18 1.82
C GLN A 37 -4.69 -17.72 0.72
N TYR A 38 -4.28 -16.88 -0.23
CA TYR A 38 -3.43 -17.30 -1.34
C TYR A 38 -2.01 -17.62 -0.86
N LYS A 39 -1.49 -18.79 -1.25
CA LYS A 39 -0.16 -19.27 -0.89
C LYS A 39 0.69 -19.46 -2.14
N ASN A 40 1.85 -18.82 -2.16
CA ASN A 40 2.82 -19.01 -3.23
C ASN A 40 4.23 -18.74 -2.69
N ASN A 41 5.02 -19.79 -2.54
CA ASN A 41 6.35 -19.70 -1.94
C ASN A 41 7.39 -19.02 -2.85
N ASN A 42 7.08 -18.84 -4.14
CA ASN A 42 7.97 -18.15 -5.08
C ASN A 42 7.87 -16.62 -4.96
N LEU A 43 6.84 -16.11 -4.28
CA LEU A 43 6.60 -14.67 -4.08
C LEU A 43 6.67 -14.36 -2.59
N THR A 44 7.59 -13.49 -2.18
CA THR A 44 7.86 -13.17 -0.77
C THR A 44 6.59 -12.81 0.01
N ILE A 45 5.73 -11.96 -0.55
CA ILE A 45 4.50 -11.51 0.12
C ILE A 45 3.46 -12.63 0.34
N PHE A 46 3.51 -13.70 -0.46
CA PHE A 46 2.60 -14.85 -0.37
C PHE A 46 3.25 -16.11 0.22
N ASN A 47 4.53 -16.04 0.58
CA ASN A 47 5.22 -17.10 1.32
C ASN A 47 4.90 -16.96 2.82
N GLN A 48 4.31 -18.00 3.41
CA GLN A 48 3.95 -18.00 4.84
C GLN A 48 5.18 -17.93 5.75
N GLU A 49 6.32 -18.46 5.29
CA GLU A 49 7.57 -18.50 6.04
C GLU A 49 8.39 -17.22 5.91
N ALA A 50 8.00 -16.26 5.05
CA ALA A 50 8.76 -15.04 4.78
C ALA A 50 9.10 -14.21 6.04
N ILE A 51 8.24 -14.23 7.07
CA ILE A 51 8.52 -13.56 8.34
C ILE A 51 9.56 -14.33 9.15
N LYS A 52 9.46 -15.66 9.22
CA LYS A 52 10.45 -16.50 9.92
C LYS A 52 11.82 -16.42 9.24
N GLU A 53 11.82 -16.34 7.92
CA GLU A 53 12.99 -16.12 7.07
C GLU A 53 13.52 -14.67 7.12
N LYS A 54 12.86 -13.76 7.86
CA LYS A 54 13.21 -12.33 7.97
C LYS A 54 13.22 -11.58 6.63
N LYS A 55 12.53 -12.10 5.61
CA LYS A 55 12.26 -11.39 4.35
C LYS A 55 11.15 -10.36 4.49
N LEU A 56 10.28 -10.55 5.47
CA LEU A 56 9.32 -9.57 5.96
C LEU A 56 9.53 -9.39 7.46
N GLN A 57 9.42 -8.16 7.94
CA GLN A 57 9.45 -7.79 9.34
C GLN A 57 8.19 -8.26 10.07
N SER A 58 7.01 -8.21 9.44
CA SER A 58 5.74 -8.53 10.11
C SER A 58 4.58 -8.79 9.15
N GLU A 59 3.49 -9.31 9.69
CA GLU A 59 2.21 -9.44 8.96
C GLU A 59 1.60 -8.07 8.62
N ILE A 60 1.91 -7.03 9.41
CA ILE A 60 1.49 -5.66 9.11
C ILE A 60 2.14 -5.17 7.82
N GLU A 61 3.46 -5.38 7.69
CA GLU A 61 4.19 -5.04 6.47
C GLU A 61 3.64 -5.81 5.26
N ARG A 62 3.36 -7.12 5.43
CA ARG A 62 2.72 -7.93 4.39
C ARG A 62 1.40 -7.33 3.92
N LYS A 63 0.52 -6.94 4.86
CA LYS A 63 -0.79 -6.34 4.57
C LYS A 63 -0.66 -4.97 3.87
N ILE A 64 0.32 -4.16 4.25
CA ILE A 64 0.64 -2.91 3.55
C ILE A 64 1.10 -3.20 2.11
N TYR A 65 1.93 -4.22 1.89
CA TYR A 65 2.34 -4.61 0.54
C TYR A 65 1.19 -5.14 -0.31
N PHE A 66 0.24 -5.87 0.28
CA PHE A 66 -1.00 -6.25 -0.42
C PHE A 66 -1.81 -5.03 -0.85
N ALA A 67 -1.97 -4.03 0.02
CA ALA A 67 -2.65 -2.80 -0.33
C ALA A 67 -1.95 -2.08 -1.49
N ILE A 68 -0.62 -1.89 -1.40
CA ILE A 68 0.17 -1.24 -2.44
C ILE A 68 0.10 -2.00 -3.77
N ALA A 69 0.13 -3.34 -3.74
CA ALA A 69 -0.02 -4.15 -4.96
C ALA A 69 -1.38 -3.96 -5.63
N ILE A 70 -2.46 -3.87 -4.84
CA ILE A 70 -3.81 -3.60 -5.35
C ILE A 70 -3.89 -2.18 -5.95
N LEU A 71 -3.33 -1.17 -5.28
CA LEU A 71 -3.30 0.20 -5.80
C LEU A 71 -2.51 0.30 -7.11
N ASN A 72 -1.37 -0.39 -7.21
CA ASN A 72 -0.62 -0.49 -8.46
C ASN A 72 -1.41 -1.23 -9.54
N PHE A 73 -2.14 -2.28 -9.19
CA PHE A 73 -3.01 -2.98 -10.13
C PHE A 73 -4.11 -2.03 -10.68
N ILE A 74 -4.73 -1.20 -9.83
CA ILE A 74 -5.67 -0.16 -10.27
C ILE A 74 -4.97 0.82 -11.21
N TYR A 75 -3.81 1.34 -10.81
CA TYR A 75 -3.00 2.29 -11.59
C TYR A 75 -2.71 1.79 -13.02
N PHE A 76 -2.27 0.54 -13.17
CA PHE A 76 -1.89 0.01 -14.48
C PHE A 76 -3.06 -0.51 -15.33
N ASN A 77 -4.18 -0.92 -14.74
CA ASN A 77 -5.25 -1.63 -15.46
C ASN A 77 -6.55 -0.84 -15.61
N TYR A 78 -6.72 0.26 -14.88
CA TYR A 78 -7.98 1.01 -14.83
C TYR A 78 -7.77 2.52 -14.99
N HIS A 79 -6.72 2.92 -15.71
CA HIS A 79 -6.31 4.34 -15.85
C HIS A 79 -7.38 5.26 -16.45
N ASP A 80 -8.30 4.72 -17.26
CA ASP A 80 -9.41 5.47 -17.86
C ASP A 80 -10.72 5.38 -17.05
N GLU A 81 -10.70 4.80 -15.85
CA GLU A 81 -11.88 4.68 -15.01
C GLU A 81 -11.90 5.73 -13.88
N GLU A 82 -13.10 6.19 -13.51
CA GLU A 82 -13.34 7.10 -12.38
C GLU A 82 -12.70 6.60 -11.08
N LEU A 83 -12.62 5.28 -10.90
CA LEU A 83 -11.95 4.67 -9.76
C LEU A 83 -10.47 5.07 -9.66
N TYR A 84 -9.77 5.09 -10.80
CA TYR A 84 -8.36 5.49 -10.83
C TYR A 84 -8.24 6.98 -10.50
N GLU A 85 -9.03 7.84 -11.15
CA GLU A 85 -9.02 9.27 -10.89
C GLU A 85 -9.29 9.57 -9.41
N ALA A 86 -10.28 8.90 -8.83
CA ALA A 86 -10.59 8.98 -7.42
C ALA A 86 -9.43 8.49 -6.54
N MET A 87 -8.80 7.37 -6.90
CA MET A 87 -7.66 6.81 -6.17
C MET A 87 -6.48 7.78 -6.11
N ILE A 88 -6.20 8.54 -7.17
CA ILE A 88 -5.08 9.49 -7.19
C ILE A 88 -5.48 10.92 -6.83
N LYS A 89 -6.78 11.22 -6.68
CA LYS A 89 -7.25 12.56 -6.28
C LYS A 89 -6.73 12.92 -4.89
N ASN A 90 -6.11 14.09 -4.76
CA ASN A 90 -5.72 14.61 -3.46
C ASN A 90 -6.99 15.00 -2.68
N PRO A 91 -7.23 14.45 -1.47
CA PRO A 91 -8.43 14.75 -0.71
C PRO A 91 -8.44 16.16 -0.11
N GLN A 92 -7.32 16.87 -0.12
CA GLN A 92 -7.15 18.18 0.53
C GLN A 92 -7.21 19.36 -0.45
N ASN A 93 -7.14 19.12 -1.76
CA ASN A 93 -7.11 20.17 -2.77
C ASN A 93 -7.57 19.65 -4.15
N ASP A 94 -7.56 20.53 -5.15
CA ASP A 94 -8.05 20.18 -6.49
C ASP A 94 -7.03 19.42 -7.37
N PHE A 95 -5.82 19.17 -6.88
CA PHE A 95 -4.78 18.46 -7.63
C PHE A 95 -4.87 16.93 -7.48
N PHE A 96 -4.10 16.24 -8.31
CA PHE A 96 -3.90 14.78 -8.24
C PHE A 96 -2.50 14.47 -7.71
N GLY A 97 -2.35 13.32 -7.05
CA GLY A 97 -1.10 12.88 -6.45
C GLY A 97 -0.65 13.76 -5.28
N ASN A 98 0.61 13.56 -4.89
CA ASN A 98 1.32 14.34 -3.86
C ASN A 98 0.58 14.38 -2.52
N TYR A 99 0.09 13.23 -2.06
CA TYR A 99 -0.57 13.14 -0.76
C TYR A 99 -0.26 11.83 -0.05
N GLN A 100 -0.35 11.86 1.28
CA GLN A 100 -0.16 10.68 2.11
C GLN A 100 -1.45 9.86 2.14
N ILE A 101 -1.34 8.58 1.82
CA ILE A 101 -2.46 7.65 1.94
C ILE A 101 -2.51 7.15 3.38
N THR A 102 -3.69 7.14 3.98
CA THR A 102 -3.89 6.53 5.30
C THR A 102 -4.57 5.17 5.13
N LEU A 103 -3.94 4.11 5.64
CA LEU A 103 -4.50 2.76 5.65
C LEU A 103 -4.69 2.29 7.09
N LYS A 104 -5.83 1.68 7.39
CA LYS A 104 -6.06 1.08 8.71
C LYS A 104 -5.66 -0.39 8.66
N VAL A 105 -4.63 -0.79 9.41
CA VAL A 105 -4.16 -2.17 9.51
C VAL A 105 -4.14 -2.58 10.97
N ALA A 106 -4.78 -3.71 11.30
CA ALA A 106 -4.86 -4.23 12.67
C ALA A 106 -5.31 -3.17 13.71
N GLY A 107 -6.21 -2.26 13.33
CA GLY A 107 -6.75 -1.20 14.20
C GLY A 107 -5.92 0.08 14.27
N PHE A 108 -4.72 0.13 13.68
CA PHE A 108 -3.87 1.32 13.65
C PHE A 108 -3.88 1.99 12.27
N ASN A 109 -3.74 3.32 12.26
CA ASN A 109 -3.61 4.09 11.03
C ASN A 109 -2.14 4.17 10.62
N TYR A 110 -1.83 3.68 9.43
CA TYR A 110 -0.52 3.74 8.80
C TYR A 110 -0.53 4.78 7.69
N LEU A 111 0.43 5.69 7.74
CA LEU A 111 0.65 6.70 6.70
C LEU A 111 1.61 6.13 5.65
N ILE A 112 1.20 6.13 4.39
CA ILE A 112 1.98 5.64 3.26
C ILE A 112 2.48 6.84 2.44
N GLY A 113 3.80 6.93 2.27
CA GLY A 113 4.47 8.06 1.63
C GLY A 113 4.54 9.31 2.51
N GLY A 114 5.13 10.37 1.98
CA GLY A 114 5.37 11.65 2.65
C GLY A 114 6.49 11.64 3.69
N PHE A 115 7.43 10.69 3.60
CA PHE A 115 8.59 10.59 4.51
C PHE A 115 9.90 10.40 3.73
N SER A 116 10.97 11.09 4.11
CA SER A 116 12.29 10.99 3.46
C SER A 116 13.20 9.97 4.14
N SER A 117 13.08 9.85 5.47
CA SER A 117 13.88 8.94 6.27
C SER A 117 13.13 8.53 7.53
N TYR A 118 13.62 7.46 8.14
CA TYR A 118 13.20 7.05 9.48
C TYR A 118 14.44 6.74 10.31
N GLU A 119 14.40 7.12 11.58
CA GLU A 119 15.45 6.81 12.55
C GLU A 119 14.89 5.96 13.67
N SER A 120 15.65 4.94 14.06
CA SER A 120 15.29 4.09 15.20
C SER A 120 15.71 4.77 16.49
N LYS A 121 14.75 4.99 17.39
CA LYS A 121 14.98 5.50 18.73
C LYS A 121 14.64 4.43 19.76
N GLU A 122 15.61 4.08 20.59
CA GLU A 122 15.40 3.16 21.70
C GLU A 122 14.95 3.97 22.94
N ILE A 123 13.75 3.66 23.44
CA ILE A 123 13.21 4.25 24.66
C ILE A 123 13.21 3.16 25.72
N ILE A 124 13.98 3.37 26.78
CA ILE A 124 13.95 2.49 27.96
C ILE A 124 12.76 2.94 28.81
N LYS A 125 11.69 2.14 28.85
CA LYS A 125 10.63 2.37 29.83
C LYS A 125 10.99 1.66 31.13
N ASN A 126 11.07 2.43 32.21
CA ASN A 126 11.05 1.87 33.55
C ASN A 126 9.58 1.61 33.90
N ASP A 127 9.25 0.39 34.31
CA ASP A 127 7.90 0.07 34.79
C ASP A 127 7.75 0.68 36.20
N GLU A 128 6.88 1.68 36.34
CA GLU A 128 6.66 2.39 37.61
C GLU A 128 5.81 1.59 38.61
N ASN A 129 5.27 0.43 38.20
CA ASN A 129 4.36 -0.38 39.02
C ASN A 129 4.98 -1.64 39.65
N ILE A 130 6.30 -1.84 39.56
CA ILE A 130 6.99 -2.98 40.18
C ILE A 130 7.82 -2.50 41.37
N THR A 131 7.16 -2.42 42.54
CA THR A 131 7.85 -2.47 43.83
C THR A 131 8.30 -3.91 44.05
N ASN A 132 9.53 -4.26 43.67
CA ASN A 132 10.39 -5.30 44.24
C ASN A 132 11.59 -5.50 43.29
N GLU A 133 12.75 -4.99 43.72
CA GLU A 133 14.17 -5.28 43.42
C GLU A 133 14.70 -5.73 42.04
N GLU A 134 13.89 -6.08 41.03
CA GLU A 134 14.37 -6.40 39.68
C GLU A 134 13.61 -5.59 38.63
N LYS A 135 14.10 -4.38 38.34
CA LYS A 135 13.59 -3.55 37.24
C LYS A 135 13.94 -4.20 35.89
N GLU A 136 13.06 -5.04 35.35
CA GLU A 136 13.15 -5.45 33.96
C GLU A 136 13.02 -4.21 33.05
N LYS A 137 14.16 -3.74 32.53
CA LYS A 137 14.20 -2.60 31.60
C LYS A 137 13.61 -3.05 30.27
N LYS A 138 12.36 -2.66 29.98
CA LYS A 138 11.75 -2.90 28.68
C LYS A 138 12.27 -1.87 27.67
N VAL A 139 13.14 -2.32 26.76
CA VAL A 139 13.61 -1.51 25.63
C VAL A 139 12.49 -1.48 24.57
N ILE A 140 11.96 -0.29 24.30
CA ILE A 140 10.95 -0.06 23.27
C ILE A 140 11.62 0.63 22.09
N LYS A 141 11.65 -0.04 20.95
CA LYS A 141 12.10 0.56 19.68
C LYS A 141 10.96 1.39 19.07
N ARG A 142 11.19 2.68 18.86
CA ARG A 142 10.29 3.60 18.15
C ARG A 142 10.98 4.08 16.88
N TYR A 143 10.18 4.57 15.94
CA TYR A 143 10.68 5.17 14.72
C TYR A 143 10.29 6.64 14.71
N GLU A 144 11.28 7.51 14.54
CA GLU A 144 11.10 8.92 14.30
C GLU A 144 11.13 9.14 12.79
N LEU A 145 10.05 9.70 12.24
CA LEU A 145 9.87 9.83 10.80
C LEU A 145 10.12 11.28 10.37
N THR A 146 10.99 11.48 9.40
CA THR A 146 11.23 12.80 8.80
C THR A 146 10.28 12.98 7.63
N LYS A 147 9.49 14.06 7.65
CA LYS A 147 8.53 14.37 6.58
C LYS A 147 9.25 14.69 5.26
N SER A 148 8.56 14.43 4.15
CA SER A 148 9.00 14.76 2.80
C SER A 148 7.81 15.17 1.94
N ASP A 149 8.04 16.18 1.10
CA ASP A 149 7.08 16.64 0.10
C ASP A 149 7.32 16.04 -1.29
N SER A 150 8.20 15.04 -1.39
CA SER A 150 8.67 14.47 -2.66
C SER A 150 8.76 12.95 -2.67
N ASN A 151 8.20 12.27 -1.68
CA ASN A 151 8.19 10.80 -1.61
C ASN A 151 6.80 10.26 -1.32
N TYR A 152 5.87 10.39 -2.27
CA TYR A 152 4.51 9.87 -2.16
C TYR A 152 4.34 8.61 -3.02
N LEU A 153 3.35 7.77 -2.69
CA LEU A 153 3.06 6.59 -3.51
C LEU A 153 2.65 6.99 -4.94
N PHE A 154 1.86 8.05 -5.06
CA PHE A 154 1.50 8.67 -6.32
C PHE A 154 1.97 10.13 -6.28
N GLN A 155 2.86 10.46 -7.19
CA GLN A 155 3.48 11.78 -7.28
C GLN A 155 3.35 12.33 -8.69
N THR A 156 3.13 13.63 -8.80
CA THR A 156 3.19 14.32 -10.10
C THR A 156 4.65 14.56 -10.48
N THR A 157 4.98 14.39 -11.76
CA THR A 157 6.30 14.72 -12.31
C THR A 157 6.14 15.74 -13.41
N ASP A 158 7.02 16.75 -13.44
CA ASP A 158 7.08 17.74 -14.52
C ASP A 158 7.64 17.13 -15.82
N GLN A 159 8.27 15.95 -15.72
CA GLN A 159 8.91 15.25 -16.83
C GLN A 159 8.19 13.95 -17.15
N LEU A 160 7.67 13.85 -18.38
CA LEU A 160 7.05 12.64 -18.93
C LEU A 160 8.13 11.66 -19.42
N PHE A 161 8.41 10.61 -18.64
CA PHE A 161 9.28 9.52 -19.08
C PHE A 161 8.45 8.43 -19.77
N GLY A 162 8.51 8.36 -21.09
CA GLY A 162 7.90 7.29 -21.86
C GLY A 162 8.78 6.03 -21.86
N ILE A 163 8.39 4.99 -21.12
CA ILE A 163 9.01 3.67 -21.25
C ILE A 163 8.43 3.01 -22.51
N THR A 164 9.08 3.25 -23.65
CA THR A 164 8.80 2.50 -24.88
C THR A 164 9.49 1.14 -24.77
N ARG A 165 8.73 0.06 -24.98
CA ARG A 165 9.34 -1.28 -25.10
C ARG A 165 10.16 -1.30 -26.39
N ASP A 166 11.46 -1.54 -26.28
CA ASP A 166 12.41 -1.65 -27.41
C ASP A 166 12.02 -2.73 -28.44
N LYS A 167 11.17 -3.69 -28.05
CA LYS A 167 10.75 -4.80 -28.92
C LYS A 167 9.24 -4.92 -29.00
N GLN A 168 8.71 -4.75 -30.21
CA GLN A 168 7.34 -5.12 -30.54
C GLN A 168 7.18 -6.64 -30.42
N ILE A 169 6.19 -7.09 -29.64
CA ILE A 169 5.81 -8.51 -29.60
C ILE A 169 4.98 -8.76 -30.85
N VAL A 170 5.64 -9.23 -31.91
CA VAL A 170 4.97 -9.66 -33.12
C VAL A 170 4.40 -11.06 -32.88
N ASN A 171 3.06 -11.19 -32.92
CA ASN A 171 2.41 -12.50 -32.88
C ASN A 171 2.61 -13.19 -34.23
N LYS A 172 3.63 -14.05 -34.32
CA LYS A 172 4.01 -14.78 -35.54
C LYS A 172 2.86 -15.61 -36.13
N ASN A 173 1.85 -15.98 -35.34
CA ASN A 173 0.73 -16.80 -35.81
C ASN A 173 -0.25 -16.04 -36.74
N VAL A 174 -0.19 -14.70 -36.82
CA VAL A 174 -1.06 -13.92 -37.71
C VAL A 174 -0.49 -13.82 -39.14
N TYR A 175 0.81 -14.03 -39.32
CA TYR A 175 1.46 -13.94 -40.64
C TYR A 175 1.07 -15.07 -41.60
N PHE A 176 0.53 -16.18 -41.10
CA PHE A 176 0.07 -17.27 -41.97
C PHE A 176 -1.20 -16.91 -42.77
N VAL A 177 -1.95 -15.89 -42.36
CA VAL A 177 -3.18 -15.48 -43.08
C VAL A 177 -2.87 -14.48 -44.21
N ILE A 178 -1.66 -13.91 -44.23
CA ILE A 178 -1.23 -12.86 -45.17
C ILE A 178 -0.12 -13.38 -46.11
N TRP A 179 0.14 -14.69 -46.15
CA TRP A 179 1.02 -15.34 -47.11
C TRP A 179 0.23 -16.35 -47.94
#